data_AF-A0A3M9Y9H2-F1
#
_entry.id   AF-A0A3M9Y9H2-F1
#
_cell.length_a   1.000
_cell.length_b   1.000
_cell.length_c   1.000
_cell.angle_alpha   90.00
_cell.angle_beta   90.00
_cell.angle_gamma   90.00
#
_symmetry.space_group_name_H-M   'P 1'
#
loop_
_entity.id
_entity.type
_entity.pdbx_description
1 polymer ?
#
loop_
_entity_poly.entity_id
_entity_poly.type
_entity_poly.pdbx_seq_one_letter_code
_entity_poly.pdbx_strand_id
1 'polypeptide(L)'
;MAELALGIVPLVGLVITSYKAVAINLKTYRHYSKKIKRFQVALSVQRSVFENECHLLLRLVLPNDDAIDKMMADPGHERWTDPGLDDAIARWLGKNLEAYKGSVEACHEALCELEEQLRGFDVVHGLQQKVSLWHAPLLYFAI
;
A
#
# COMPACT_ATOMS: atom_id res chain seq x y z
N MET A 1 16.07 -15.30 -3.86
CA MET A 1 15.27 -14.56 -2.87
C MET A 1 14.80 -15.59 -1.88
N ALA A 2 15.21 -15.52 -0.61
CA ALA A 2 14.64 -16.39 0.41
C ALA A 2 13.25 -15.82 0.71
N GLU A 3 12.21 -16.36 0.07
CA GLU A 3 10.84 -16.07 0.45
C GLU A 3 10.67 -16.63 1.87
N LEU A 4 10.77 -15.75 2.87
CA LEU A 4 10.07 -16.03 4.12
C LEU A 4 8.61 -16.16 3.71
N ALA A 5 8.09 -17.39 3.70
CA ALA A 5 6.67 -17.63 3.57
C ALA A 5 6.00 -16.96 4.77
N LEU A 6 5.64 -15.70 4.62
CA LEU A 6 4.97 -14.94 5.67
C LEU A 6 3.66 -15.65 6.00
N GLY A 7 3.30 -15.62 7.28
CA GLY A 7 1.93 -15.88 7.69
C GLY A 7 0.96 -14.92 6.99
N ILE A 8 -0.31 -15.25 7.01
CA ILE A 8 -1.35 -14.45 6.36
C ILE A 8 -1.51 -13.08 7.02
N VAL A 9 -1.35 -13.01 8.34
CA VAL A 9 -1.47 -11.79 9.15
C VAL A 9 -0.34 -10.80 8.85
N PRO A 10 0.95 -11.19 8.92
CA PRO A 10 2.04 -10.26 8.57
C PRO A 10 1.97 -9.84 7.10
N LEU A 11 1.51 -10.73 6.21
CA LEU A 11 1.32 -10.39 4.80
C LEU A 11 0.23 -9.32 4.61
N VAL A 12 -0.91 -9.42 5.28
CA VAL A 12 -1.96 -8.39 5.23
C VAL A 12 -1.44 -7.04 5.72
N GLY A 13 -0.72 -7.01 6.85
CA GLY A 13 -0.10 -5.78 7.36
C GLY A 13 0.88 -5.14 6.36
N LEU A 14 1.62 -5.99 5.62
CA LEU A 14 2.51 -5.55 4.56
C LEU A 14 1.75 -4.90 3.39
N VAL A 15 0.65 -5.51 2.93
CA VAL A 15 -0.19 -4.93 1.85
C VAL A 15 -0.80 -3.59 2.26
N ILE A 16 -1.28 -3.44 3.49
CA ILE A 16 -1.78 -2.15 4.03
C ILE A 16 -0.67 -1.09 3.95
N THR A 17 0.57 -1.47 4.30
CA THR A 17 1.73 -0.59 4.23
C THR A 17 2.05 -0.19 2.79
N SER A 18 2.07 -1.15 1.85
CA SER A 18 2.33 -0.92 0.43
C SER A 18 1.30 0.03 -0.20
N TYR A 19 0.01 -0.12 0.15
CA TYR A 19 -1.02 0.83 -0.27
C TYR A 19 -0.75 2.26 0.22
N LYS A 20 -0.31 2.43 1.48
CA LYS A 20 0.04 3.75 2.03
C LYS A 20 1.22 4.36 1.26
N ALA A 21 2.27 3.58 0.97
CA ALA A 21 3.45 4.04 0.23
C ALA A 21 3.08 4.49 -1.19
N VAL A 22 2.38 3.66 -1.95
CA VAL A 22 1.94 3.97 -3.32
C VAL A 22 1.03 5.19 -3.35
N ALA A 23 0.10 5.31 -2.40
CA ALA A 23 -0.82 6.45 -2.34
C ALA A 23 -0.09 7.79 -2.11
N ILE A 24 0.98 7.80 -1.30
CA ILE A 24 1.83 8.98 -1.10
C ILE A 24 2.51 9.37 -2.42
N ASN A 25 3.12 8.42 -3.13
CA ASN A 25 3.80 8.67 -4.40
C ASN A 25 2.83 9.17 -5.48
N LEU A 26 1.66 8.55 -5.62
CA LEU A 26 0.64 9.01 -6.57
C LEU A 26 0.12 10.41 -6.25
N LYS A 27 0.00 10.76 -4.97
CA LYS A 27 -0.42 12.10 -4.55
C LYS A 27 0.56 13.16 -5.06
N THR A 28 1.86 12.87 -5.11
CA THR A 28 2.89 13.74 -5.68
C THR A 28 2.68 13.94 -7.18
N TYR A 29 2.37 12.87 -7.91
CA TYR A 29 2.30 12.88 -9.39
C TYR A 29 0.91 13.15 -9.99
N ARG A 30 -0.14 13.26 -9.16
CA ARG A 30 -1.53 13.38 -9.63
C ARG A 30 -1.81 14.53 -10.60
N HIS A 31 -0.98 15.58 -10.56
CA HIS A 31 -1.13 16.77 -11.40
C HIS A 31 -0.49 16.62 -12.78
N TYR A 32 0.32 15.58 -13.00
CA TYR A 32 1.07 15.40 -14.25
C TYR A 32 0.18 14.95 -15.40
N SER A 33 -0.91 14.25 -15.11
CA SER A 33 -1.90 13.91 -16.15
C SER A 33 -3.27 13.54 -15.57
N LYS A 34 -4.30 13.71 -16.40
CA LYS A 34 -5.66 13.19 -16.10
C LYS A 34 -5.65 11.67 -15.88
N LYS A 35 -4.72 10.93 -16.53
CA LYS A 35 -4.60 9.48 -16.37
C LYS A 35 -4.14 9.11 -14.96
N ILE A 36 -3.10 9.77 -14.44
CA ILE A 36 -2.60 9.53 -13.07
C ILE A 36 -3.67 9.90 -12.03
N LYS A 37 -4.39 11.01 -12.23
CA LYS A 37 -5.52 11.36 -11.34
C LYS A 37 -6.62 10.30 -11.32
N ARG A 38 -7.01 9.76 -12.48
CA ARG A 38 -8.01 8.67 -12.55
C ARG A 38 -7.50 7.40 -11.88
N PHE A 39 -6.23 7.08 -12.09
CA PHE A 39 -5.60 5.93 -11.48
C PHE A 39 -5.53 6.05 -9.95
N GLN A 40 -5.20 7.24 -9.41
CA GLN A 40 -5.24 7.50 -7.97
C GLN A 40 -6.62 7.22 -7.37
N VAL A 41 -7.71 7.62 -8.05
CA VAL A 41 -9.08 7.34 -7.61
C VAL A 41 -9.35 5.83 -7.62
N ALA A 42 -9.00 5.13 -8.70
CA ALA A 42 -9.20 3.69 -8.80
C ALA A 42 -8.43 2.93 -7.71
N LEU A 43 -7.17 3.30 -7.45
CA LEU A 43 -6.37 2.72 -6.37
C LEU A 43 -6.99 2.99 -5.00
N SER A 44 -7.53 4.19 -4.76
CA SER A 44 -8.18 4.49 -3.48
C SER A 44 -9.41 3.61 -3.23
N VAL A 45 -10.16 3.27 -4.28
CA VAL A 45 -11.29 2.33 -4.18
C VAL A 45 -10.79 0.92 -3.86
N GLN A 46 -9.76 0.43 -4.56
CA GLN A 46 -9.20 -0.89 -4.31
C GLN A 46 -8.62 -1.01 -2.89
N ARG A 47 -7.95 0.04 -2.42
CA ARG A 47 -7.50 0.12 -1.02
C ARG A 47 -8.66 -0.03 -0.04
N SER A 48 -9.75 0.72 -0.23
CA SER A 48 -10.91 0.62 0.66
C SER A 48 -11.57 -0.75 0.62
N VAL A 49 -11.65 -1.39 -0.55
CA VAL A 49 -12.13 -2.78 -0.66
C VAL A 49 -11.25 -3.72 0.16
N PHE A 50 -9.93 -3.64 -0.04
CA PHE A 50 -8.98 -4.48 0.70
C PHE A 50 -9.03 -4.24 2.21
N GLU A 51 -9.07 -2.98 2.66
CA GLU A 51 -9.18 -2.63 4.09
C GLU A 51 -10.48 -3.16 4.70
N ASN A 52 -11.61 -3.10 3.97
CA ASN A 52 -12.88 -3.67 4.42
C ASN A 52 -12.83 -5.20 4.52
N GLU A 53 -12.21 -5.88 3.55
CA GLU A 53 -12.03 -7.33 3.60
C GLU A 53 -11.13 -7.75 4.77
N CYS A 54 -10.05 -7.01 5.03
CA CYS A 54 -9.20 -7.23 6.20
C CYS A 54 -9.97 -7.03 7.51
N HIS A 55 -10.80 -5.98 7.59
CA HIS A 55 -11.64 -5.74 8.76
C HIS A 55 -12.63 -6.90 8.98
N LEU A 56 -13.24 -7.43 7.93
CA LEU A 56 -14.14 -8.58 8.01
C LEU A 56 -13.39 -9.85 8.42
N LEU A 57 -12.19 -10.07 7.89
CA LEU A 57 -11.34 -11.21 8.27
C LEU A 57 -10.97 -11.15 9.76
N LEU A 58 -10.51 -10.00 10.24
CA LEU A 58 -10.08 -9.80 11.62
C LEU A 58 -11.24 -9.95 12.62
N ARG A 59 -12.46 -9.55 12.25
CA ARG A 59 -13.67 -9.75 13.07
C ARG A 59 -13.96 -11.22 13.40
N LEU A 60 -13.44 -12.16 12.62
CA LEU A 60 -13.68 -13.58 12.83
C LEU A 60 -12.86 -14.16 13.99
N VAL A 61 -11.78 -13.47 14.37
CA VAL A 61 -10.76 -13.97 15.31
C VAL A 61 -10.47 -12.99 16.44
N LEU A 62 -10.85 -11.72 16.30
CA LEU A 62 -10.71 -10.70 17.33
C LEU A 62 -12.06 -10.38 18.01
N PRO A 63 -12.05 -10.04 19.31
CA PRO A 63 -13.27 -9.96 20.11
C PRO A 63 -14.07 -8.67 19.90
N ASN A 64 -13.48 -7.59 19.39
CA ASN A 64 -14.14 -6.30 19.21
C ASN A 64 -13.51 -5.48 18.08
N ASP A 65 -14.28 -4.52 17.57
CA ASP A 65 -13.85 -3.61 16.50
C ASP A 65 -12.76 -2.64 16.95
N ASP A 66 -12.75 -2.22 18.23
CA ASP A 66 -11.70 -1.33 18.77
C ASP A 66 -10.29 -1.90 18.58
N ALA A 67 -10.11 -3.22 18.71
CA ALA A 67 -8.82 -3.86 18.47
C ALA A 67 -8.45 -3.87 16.99
N ILE A 68 -9.44 -4.06 16.11
CA ILE A 68 -9.27 -4.07 14.66
C ILE A 68 -8.89 -2.69 14.17
N ASP A 69 -9.61 -1.66 14.62
CA ASP A 69 -9.36 -0.27 14.25
C ASP A 69 -7.94 0.17 14.63
N LYS A 70 -7.44 -0.25 15.80
CA LYS A 70 -6.06 0.00 16.21
C LYS A 70 -5.04 -0.64 15.26
N MET A 71 -5.27 -1.90 14.89
CA MET A 71 -4.40 -2.61 13.93
C MET A 71 -4.45 -1.97 12.53
N MET A 72 -5.63 -1.58 12.05
CA MET A 72 -5.79 -0.97 10.72
C MET A 72 -5.20 0.45 10.66
N ALA A 73 -5.30 1.21 11.77
CA ALA A 73 -4.70 2.53 11.89
C ALA A 73 -3.16 2.46 11.88
N ASP A 74 -2.58 1.45 12.55
CA ASP A 74 -1.14 1.26 12.72
C ASP A 74 -0.61 -0.01 12.01
N PRO A 75 0.01 0.10 10.82
CA PRO A 75 0.61 -1.04 10.14
C PRO A 75 1.81 -1.65 10.89
N GLY A 76 2.39 -0.91 11.85
CA GLY A 76 3.44 -1.40 12.75
C GLY A 76 2.90 -2.05 14.02
N HIS A 77 1.57 -2.20 14.15
CA HIS A 77 0.96 -2.79 15.33
C HIS A 77 1.47 -4.22 15.56
N GLU A 78 1.91 -4.52 16.79
CA GLU A 78 2.56 -5.79 17.16
C GLU A 78 1.77 -7.05 16.73
N ARG A 79 0.44 -6.96 16.79
CA ARG A 79 -0.47 -8.04 16.38
C ARG A 79 -0.39 -8.44 14.91
N TRP A 80 0.16 -7.61 14.03
CA TRP A 80 0.45 -8.04 12.66
C TRP A 80 1.51 -9.15 12.60
N THR A 81 2.25 -9.35 13.69
CA THR A 81 3.26 -10.41 13.81
C THR A 81 2.90 -11.47 14.86
N ASP A 82 1.67 -11.44 15.38
CA ASP A 82 1.19 -12.38 16.40
C ASP A 82 0.91 -13.76 15.76
N PRO A 83 1.71 -14.80 16.10
CA PRO A 83 1.50 -16.15 15.56
C PRO A 83 0.16 -16.75 15.96
N GLY A 84 -0.37 -16.40 17.14
CA GLY A 84 -1.67 -16.92 17.60
C GLY A 84 -2.84 -16.38 16.77
N LEU A 85 -2.72 -15.14 16.30
CA LEU A 85 -3.68 -14.54 15.37
C LEU A 85 -3.59 -15.18 13.99
N ASP A 86 -2.37 -15.44 13.52
CA ASP A 86 -2.10 -16.15 12.26
C ASP A 86 -2.71 -17.55 12.26
N ASP A 87 -2.45 -18.33 13.32
CA ASP A 87 -3.00 -19.66 13.53
C ASP A 87 -4.53 -19.65 13.63
N ALA A 88 -5.12 -18.62 14.25
CA ALA A 88 -6.58 -18.49 14.34
C ALA A 88 -7.20 -18.26 12.96
N ILE A 89 -6.63 -17.37 12.15
CA ILE A 89 -7.09 -17.08 10.80
C ILE A 89 -6.87 -18.29 9.88
N ALA A 90 -5.70 -18.93 9.95
CA ALA A 90 -5.40 -20.13 9.18
C ALA A 90 -6.39 -21.26 9.46
N ARG A 91 -6.73 -21.49 10.74
CA ARG A 91 -7.76 -22.46 11.15
C ARG A 91 -9.14 -22.07 10.63
N TRP A 92 -9.51 -20.79 10.66
CA TRP A 92 -10.80 -20.33 10.19
C TRP A 92 -10.95 -20.47 8.65
N LEU A 93 -9.92 -20.10 7.90
CA LEU A 93 -9.89 -20.23 6.44
C LEU A 93 -9.85 -21.69 5.99
N GLY A 94 -9.19 -22.56 6.76
CA GLY A 94 -9.09 -23.98 6.50
C GLY A 94 -8.60 -24.27 5.07
N LYS A 95 -9.42 -24.95 4.27
CA LYS A 95 -9.09 -25.31 2.88
C LYS A 95 -8.89 -24.11 1.95
N ASN A 96 -9.36 -22.92 2.33
CA ASN A 96 -9.25 -21.71 1.51
C ASN A 96 -7.98 -20.90 1.82
N LEU A 97 -7.16 -21.34 2.79
CA LEU A 97 -5.96 -20.61 3.24
C LEU A 97 -5.04 -20.25 2.08
N GLU A 98 -4.64 -21.24 1.28
CA GLU A 98 -3.70 -21.03 0.17
C GLU A 98 -4.28 -20.10 -0.91
N ALA A 99 -5.57 -20.24 -1.24
CA ALA A 99 -6.21 -19.38 -2.23
C ALA A 99 -6.32 -17.92 -1.76
N TYR A 100 -6.64 -17.72 -0.47
CA TYR A 100 -6.66 -16.39 0.12
C TYR A 100 -5.24 -15.81 0.18
N LYS A 101 -4.26 -16.58 0.67
CA LYS A 101 -2.87 -16.16 0.76
C LYS A 101 -2.34 -15.73 -0.61
N GLY A 102 -2.54 -16.55 -1.65
CA GLY A 102 -2.14 -16.20 -3.02
C GLY A 102 -2.82 -14.93 -3.55
N SER A 103 -4.06 -14.64 -3.12
CA SER A 103 -4.74 -13.39 -3.48
C SER A 103 -4.08 -12.18 -2.82
N VAL A 104 -3.71 -12.29 -1.53
CA VAL A 104 -3.00 -11.22 -0.82
C VAL A 104 -1.58 -11.03 -1.36
N GLU A 105 -0.88 -12.11 -1.69
CA GLU A 105 0.45 -12.07 -2.33
C GLU A 105 0.37 -11.36 -3.69
N ALA A 106 -0.61 -11.70 -4.54
CA ALA A 106 -0.81 -11.02 -5.81
C ALA A 106 -1.12 -9.53 -5.64
N CYS A 107 -1.91 -9.15 -4.62
CA CYS A 107 -2.11 -7.73 -4.28
C CYS A 107 -0.82 -7.04 -3.86
N HIS A 108 0.00 -7.70 -3.04
CA HIS A 108 1.30 -7.19 -2.61
C HIS A 108 2.23 -6.95 -3.80
N GLU A 109 2.39 -7.95 -4.66
CA GLU A 109 3.24 -7.89 -5.85
C GLU A 109 2.82 -6.75 -6.78
N ALA A 110 1.53 -6.64 -7.08
CA ALA A 110 1.00 -5.56 -7.92
C ALA A 110 1.28 -4.16 -7.34
N LEU A 111 1.25 -4.01 -6.00
CA LEU A 111 1.60 -2.76 -5.35
C LEU A 111 3.10 -2.46 -5.40
N CYS A 112 3.96 -3.47 -5.26
CA CYS A 112 5.41 -3.32 -5.39
C CYS A 112 5.80 -2.93 -6.82
N GLU A 113 5.26 -3.61 -7.83
CA GLU A 113 5.47 -3.25 -9.24
C GLU A 113 5.01 -1.82 -9.53
N LEU A 114 3.86 -1.43 -8.98
CA LEU A 114 3.35 -0.08 -9.13
C LEU A 114 4.25 0.96 -8.44
N GLU A 115 4.76 0.67 -7.24
CA GLU A 115 5.71 1.54 -6.57
C GLU A 115 6.98 1.74 -7.40
N GLU A 116 7.51 0.66 -7.98
CA GLU A 116 8.68 0.70 -8.86
C GLU A 116 8.43 1.52 -10.12
N GLN A 117 7.28 1.34 -10.77
CA GLN A 117 6.87 2.17 -11.91
C GLN A 117 6.75 3.65 -11.52
N LEU A 118 6.28 3.94 -10.30
CA LEU A 118 6.16 5.31 -9.81
C LEU A 118 7.52 5.97 -9.55
N ARG A 119 8.55 5.22 -9.16
CA ARG A 119 9.93 5.74 -9.04
C ARG A 119 10.47 6.27 -10.37
N GLY A 120 9.97 5.78 -11.51
CA GLY A 120 10.27 6.34 -12.82
C GLY A 120 9.88 7.82 -12.95
N PHE A 121 8.87 8.28 -12.22
CA PHE A 121 8.46 9.70 -12.21
C PHE A 121 9.39 10.59 -11.37
N ASP A 122 10.15 10.03 -10.42
CA ASP A 122 11.12 10.79 -9.62
C ASP A 122 12.17 11.45 -10.52
N VAL A 123 12.58 10.75 -11.59
CA VAL A 123 13.51 11.26 -12.60
C VAL A 123 12.92 12.49 -13.33
N VAL A 124 11.66 12.40 -13.75
CA VAL A 124 10.95 13.48 -14.45
C VAL A 124 10.73 14.67 -13.52
N HIS A 125 10.37 14.43 -12.26
CA HIS A 125 10.20 15.47 -11.25
C HIS A 125 11.51 16.21 -10.96
N GLY A 126 12.62 15.47 -10.79
CA GLY A 126 13.94 16.04 -10.57
C GLY A 126 14.44 16.89 -11.75
N LEU A 127 14.12 16.49 -12.99
CA LEU A 127 14.42 17.29 -14.18
C LEU A 127 13.57 18.57 -14.23
N GLN A 128 12.27 18.50 -13.96
CA GLN A 128 11.40 19.68 -13.92
C GLN A 128 11.85 20.69 -12.85
N GLN A 129 12.20 20.23 -11.64
CA GLN A 129 12.70 21.09 -10.57
C GLN A 129 14.03 21.75 -10.97
N LYS A 130 15.00 20.99 -11.50
CA LYS A 130 16.26 21.56 -11.98
C LYS A 130 16.03 22.60 -13.06
N VAL A 131 15.24 22.30 -14.10
CA VAL A 131 14.91 23.26 -15.18
C VAL A 131 14.29 24.53 -14.62
N SER A 132 13.36 24.43 -13.66
CA SER A 132 12.76 25.61 -13.03
C SER A 132 13.78 26.47 -12.26
N LEU A 133 14.77 25.84 -11.63
CA LEU A 133 15.88 26.52 -10.94
C LEU A 133 16.87 27.18 -11.93
N TRP A 134 17.06 26.62 -13.12
CA TRP A 134 17.89 27.22 -14.17
C TRP A 134 17.21 28.43 -14.85
N HIS A 135 15.87 28.51 -14.85
CA HIS A 135 15.13 29.63 -15.43
C HIS A 135 14.84 30.75 -14.42
N ALA A 136 14.94 30.49 -13.11
CA ALA A 136 14.77 31.47 -12.05
C ALA A 136 15.77 32.65 -12.06
N PRO A 137 17.06 32.50 -12.45
CA PRO A 137 18.03 33.61 -12.41
C PRO A 137 17.94 34.56 -13.62
N LEU A 138 17.31 34.15 -14.72
CA LEU A 138 17.27 34.96 -15.95
C LEU A 138 16.26 36.11 -15.90
N LEU A 139 15.39 36.15 -14.88
CA LEU A 139 14.49 37.28 -14.62
C LEU A 139 15.12 38.39 -13.76
N TYR A 140 16.31 38.19 -13.22
CA TYR A 140 17.01 39.20 -12.40
C TYR A 140 18.07 40.02 -13.15
N PHE A 141 18.33 39.74 -14.43
CA PHE A 141 19.33 40.43 -15.26
C PHE A 141 18.75 41.31 -16.38
N ALA A 142 17.45 41.62 -16.33
CA ALA A 142 16.77 42.46 -17.33
C ALA A 142 16.23 43.79 -16.75
N ILE A 143 17.00 44.45 -15.88
CA ILE A 143 16.79 45.85 -15.46
C ILE A 143 18.08 46.62 -15.67
#